data_AF-A0A7V9T5W5-F1
#
_entry.id   AF-A0A7V9T5W5-F1
#
_cell.length_a   1.000
_cell.length_b   1.000
_cell.length_c   1.000
_cell.angle_alpha   90.00
_cell.angle_beta   90.00
_cell.angle_gamma   90.00
#
_symmetry.space_group_name_H-M   'P 1'
#
loop_
_entity.id
_entity.type
_entity.pdbx_description
1 polymer ?
#
loop_
_entity_poly.entity_id
_entity_poly.type
_entity_poly.pdbx_seq_one_letter_code
_entity_poly.pdbx_strand_id
1 'polypeptide(L)'
;MPDSDRPTDRPTDRPTDQGNDEHPAAEPAEETIPDPRVGSALNRLADIDDLPVDDHVAVYDQVHRDLREALAEAGSAPETTSSSGVDDPRSGRG
;
A
#
# COMPACT_ATOMS: atom_id res chain seq x y z
N MET A 1 55.53 -8.98 -6.67
CA MET A 1 54.15 -9.51 -6.74
C MET A 1 53.57 -9.37 -5.35
N PRO A 2 52.45 -8.66 -5.14
CA PRO A 2 51.80 -8.63 -3.82
C PRO A 2 50.91 -9.87 -3.64
N ASP A 3 51.06 -10.51 -2.49
CA ASP A 3 50.43 -11.75 -2.08
C ASP A 3 48.94 -11.62 -1.72
N SER A 4 48.23 -12.70 -2.00
CA SER A 4 46.82 -12.94 -1.76
C SER A 4 46.53 -13.15 -0.28
N ASP A 5 46.05 -12.11 0.42
CA ASP A 5 45.48 -12.27 1.77
C ASP A 5 44.22 -11.41 1.94
N ARG A 6 43.17 -11.77 1.19
CA ARG A 6 41.80 -11.38 1.55
C ARG A 6 41.10 -12.60 2.15
N PRO A 7 41.05 -12.75 3.48
CA PRO A 7 40.18 -13.74 4.08
C PRO A 7 38.74 -13.36 3.76
N THR A 8 38.07 -14.22 2.99
CA THR A 8 36.61 -14.21 2.81
C THR A 8 36.00 -14.81 4.07
N ASP A 9 36.03 -14.06 5.16
CA ASP A 9 35.30 -14.41 6.38
C ASP A 9 34.21 -13.35 6.60
N ARG A 10 33.18 -13.40 5.75
CA ARG A 10 31.90 -12.80 6.10
C ARG A 10 31.18 -13.86 6.91
N PRO A 11 31.07 -13.73 8.25
CA PRO A 11 30.20 -14.61 9.00
C PRO A 11 28.81 -14.48 8.39
N THR A 12 28.29 -15.59 7.85
CA THR A 12 26.88 -15.69 7.51
C THR A 12 26.14 -15.87 8.83
N ASP A 13 26.08 -14.80 9.62
CA ASP A 13 25.09 -14.67 10.67
C ASP A 13 23.80 -14.24 9.96
N ARG A 14 23.17 -15.21 9.29
CA ARG A 14 21.81 -15.06 8.81
C ARG A 14 20.93 -15.47 9.98
N PRO A 15 20.23 -14.53 10.64
CA PRO A 15 19.26 -14.89 11.65
C PRO A 15 18.07 -15.47 10.89
N THR A 16 17.92 -16.78 10.92
CA THR A 16 16.62 -17.40 10.63
C THR A 16 16.30 -18.39 11.75
N ASP A 17 16.41 -17.91 12.99
CA ASP A 17 15.45 -18.24 14.03
C ASP A 17 14.34 -17.18 13.96
N GLN A 18 13.60 -17.17 12.84
CA GLN A 18 12.26 -16.62 12.89
C GLN A 18 11.42 -17.77 13.42
N GLY A 19 11.28 -17.77 14.74
CA GLY A 19 10.30 -18.56 15.43
C GLY A 19 9.02 -18.55 14.61
N ASN A 20 8.50 -19.75 14.40
CA ASN A 20 7.09 -19.96 14.24
C ASN A 20 6.43 -19.52 15.56
N ASP A 21 6.48 -18.21 15.85
CA ASP A 21 5.65 -17.56 16.84
C ASP A 21 4.24 -17.78 16.31
N GLU A 22 3.60 -18.77 16.92
CA GLU A 22 2.19 -19.05 16.81
C GLU A 22 1.47 -17.72 16.85
N HIS A 23 1.08 -17.22 15.67
CA HIS A 23 0.22 -16.06 15.59
C HIS A 23 -0.98 -16.42 16.47
N PRO A 24 -1.25 -15.69 17.57
CA PRO A 24 -2.44 -15.97 18.37
C PRO A 24 -3.58 -15.95 17.38
N ALA A 25 -4.35 -17.05 17.33
CA ALA A 25 -5.41 -17.25 16.35
C ALA A 25 -6.22 -15.96 16.29
N ALA A 26 -6.00 -15.18 15.22
CA ALA A 26 -6.62 -13.88 15.11
C ALA A 26 -8.11 -14.16 15.19
N GLU A 27 -8.76 -13.62 16.22
CA GLU A 27 -10.23 -13.52 16.26
C GLU A 27 -10.64 -13.08 14.85
N PRO A 28 -11.64 -13.73 14.21
CA PRO A 28 -11.93 -13.49 12.81
C PRO A 28 -12.10 -11.99 12.64
N ALA A 29 -11.08 -11.36 12.04
CA ALA A 29 -11.09 -9.92 11.81
C ALA A 29 -12.40 -9.68 11.09
N GLU A 30 -13.28 -8.87 11.68
CA GLU A 30 -14.59 -8.53 11.11
C GLU A 30 -14.36 -8.37 9.62
N GLU A 31 -14.94 -9.28 8.84
CA GLU A 31 -14.59 -9.47 7.43
C GLU A 31 -14.84 -8.14 6.75
N THR A 32 -13.78 -7.35 6.68
CA THR A 32 -13.83 -5.97 6.22
C THR A 32 -14.07 -6.15 4.76
N ILE A 33 -15.33 -6.03 4.36
CA ILE A 33 -15.73 -6.21 2.98
C ILE A 33 -14.81 -5.29 2.18
N PRO A 34 -13.92 -5.85 1.36
CA PRO A 34 -12.93 -5.05 0.66
C PRO A 34 -13.69 -4.05 -0.20
N ASP A 35 -13.22 -2.79 -0.22
CA ASP A 35 -13.79 -1.76 -1.08
C ASP A 35 -13.99 -2.37 -2.49
N PRO A 36 -15.15 -2.17 -3.13
CA PRO A 36 -15.46 -2.81 -4.42
C PRO A 36 -14.39 -2.55 -5.49
N ARG A 37 -13.66 -1.42 -5.39
CA ARG A 37 -12.52 -1.11 -6.26
C ARG A 37 -11.31 -2.00 -5.99
N VAL A 38 -11.03 -2.29 -4.72
CA VAL A 38 -9.99 -3.25 -4.31
C VAL A 38 -10.37 -4.65 -4.76
N GLY A 39 -11.62 -5.08 -4.57
CA GLY A 39 -12.10 -6.38 -5.05
C GLY A 39 -11.96 -6.55 -6.56
N SER A 40 -12.28 -5.50 -7.33
CA SER A 40 -12.13 -5.49 -8.80
C SER A 40 -10.65 -5.59 -9.22
N ALA A 41 -9.76 -4.88 -8.52
CA ALA A 41 -8.32 -4.96 -8.76
C ALA A 41 -7.76 -6.36 -8.48
N LEU A 42 -8.19 -7.00 -7.40
CA LEU A 42 -7.78 -8.37 -7.05
C LEU A 42 -8.26 -9.40 -8.08
N ASN A 43 -9.51 -9.29 -8.55
CA ASN A 43 -10.00 -10.18 -9.60
C ASN A 43 -9.13 -10.06 -10.86
N ARG A 44 -8.76 -8.83 -11.23
CA ARG A 44 -7.93 -8.59 -12.40
C ARG A 44 -6.51 -9.12 -12.26
N LEU A 45 -5.97 -9.14 -11.05
CA LEU A 45 -4.69 -9.78 -10.76
C LEU A 45 -4.79 -11.31 -10.83
N ALA A 46 -5.93 -11.90 -10.44
CA ALA A 46 -6.13 -13.34 -10.58
C ALA A 46 -6.17 -13.79 -12.06
N ASP A 47 -6.68 -12.94 -12.95
CA ASP A 47 -6.71 -13.21 -14.40
C ASP A 47 -5.33 -13.11 -15.08
N ILE A 48 -4.30 -12.60 -14.38
CA ILE A 48 -2.97 -12.36 -14.97
C ILE A 48 -2.21 -13.65 -15.27
N ASP A 49 -2.45 -14.71 -14.49
CA ASP A 49 -1.76 -15.99 -14.61
C ASP A 49 -2.04 -16.68 -15.95
N ASP A 50 -3.16 -16.33 -16.59
CA ASP A 50 -3.56 -16.84 -17.91
C ASP A 50 -3.01 -15.98 -19.07
N LEU A 51 -2.37 -14.85 -18.79
CA LEU A 51 -1.81 -13.94 -19.80
C LEU A 51 -0.32 -14.21 -20.06
N PRO A 52 0.19 -13.87 -21.26
CA PRO A 52 1.62 -13.83 -21.52
C PRO A 52 2.37 -12.94 -20.54
N VAL A 53 3.57 -13.34 -20.13
CA VAL A 53 4.39 -12.61 -19.16
C VAL A 53 4.70 -11.17 -19.62
N ASP A 54 4.84 -10.95 -20.93
CA ASP A 54 5.05 -9.62 -21.51
C ASP A 54 3.89 -8.65 -21.21
N ASP A 55 2.67 -9.17 -21.03
CA ASP A 55 1.48 -8.38 -20.71
C ASP A 55 1.32 -8.13 -19.20
N HIS A 56 2.02 -8.88 -18.34
CA HIS A 56 1.87 -8.78 -16.89
C HIS A 56 2.20 -7.38 -16.37
N VAL A 57 3.27 -6.78 -16.89
CA VAL A 57 3.72 -5.44 -16.47
C VAL A 57 2.64 -4.39 -16.73
N ALA A 58 2.00 -4.44 -17.90
CA ALA A 58 0.94 -3.50 -18.27
C ALA A 58 -0.29 -3.65 -17.36
N VAL A 59 -0.63 -4.89 -16.97
CA VAL A 59 -1.73 -5.16 -16.03
C VAL A 59 -1.39 -4.65 -14.63
N TYR A 60 -0.17 -4.89 -14.14
CA TYR A 60 0.27 -4.39 -12.84
C TYR A 60 0.27 -2.86 -12.78
N ASP A 61 0.76 -2.18 -13.80
CA ASP A 61 0.77 -0.71 -13.85
C ASP A 61 -0.65 -0.14 -13.82
N GLN A 62 -1.57 -0.77 -14.56
CA GLN A 62 -2.97 -0.39 -14.57
C GLN A 62 -3.62 -0.56 -13.18
N VAL A 63 -3.41 -1.71 -12.54
CA VAL A 63 -3.92 -1.99 -11.19
C VAL A 63 -3.34 -1.00 -10.16
N HIS A 64 -2.04 -0.72 -10.22
CA HIS A 64 -1.42 0.25 -9.32
C HIS A 64 -1.98 1.67 -9.50
N ARG A 65 -2.28 2.08 -10.73
CA ARG A 65 -2.91 3.37 -11.01
C ARG A 65 -4.30 3.44 -10.38
N ASP A 66 -5.12 2.41 -10.62
CA ASP A 66 -6.52 2.39 -10.18
C ASP A 66 -6.62 2.35 -8.66
N LEU A 67 -5.74 1.59 -7.98
CA LEU A 67 -5.65 1.58 -6.52
C LEU A 67 -5.19 2.93 -5.95
N ARG A 68 -4.22 3.60 -6.60
CA ARG A 68 -3.78 4.94 -6.18
C ARG A 68 -4.90 5.97 -6.30
N GLU A 69 -5.67 5.92 -7.38
CA GLU A 69 -6.82 6.79 -7.57
C GLU A 69 -7.90 6.54 -6.51
N ALA A 70 -8.22 5.26 -6.24
CA ALA A 70 -9.18 4.89 -5.19
C ALA A 70 -8.74 5.40 -3.81
N LEU A 71 -7.45 5.28 -3.47
CA LEU A 71 -6.90 5.76 -2.21
C LEU A 71 -6.87 7.29 -2.14
N ALA A 72 -6.54 7.96 -3.24
CA ALA A 72 -6.57 9.44 -3.30
C ALA A 72 -7.99 9.96 -3.06
N GLU A 73 -9.00 9.34 -3.67
CA GLU A 73 -10.40 9.69 -3.47
C GLU A 73 -10.87 9.40 -2.04
N ALA A 74 -10.51 8.24 -1.49
CA ALA A 74 -10.85 7.89 -0.11
C ALA A 74 -10.22 8.84 0.90
N GLY A 75 -8.98 9.28 0.66
CA GLY A 75 -8.28 10.28 1.46
C GLY A 75 -8.73 11.72 1.21
N SER A 76 -9.45 11.98 0.11
CA SER A 76 -9.98 13.29 -0.27
C SER A 76 -11.44 13.49 0.10
N ALA A 77 -12.04 12.57 0.88
CA ALA A 77 -13.40 12.70 1.39
C ALA A 77 -13.61 14.15 1.89
N PRO A 78 -14.62 14.87 1.37
CA PRO A 78 -14.76 16.29 1.62
C PRO A 78 -14.87 16.46 3.13
N GLU A 79 -14.00 17.28 3.69
CA GLU A 79 -14.16 17.77 5.05
C GLU A 79 -15.54 18.44 5.13
N THR A 80 -16.55 17.70 5.59
CA THR A 80 -17.86 18.24 5.92
C THR A 80 -17.67 19.19 7.10
N THR A 81 -17.51 20.47 6.76
CA THR A 81 -17.74 21.66 7.57
C THR A 81 -17.01 21.76 8.91
N SER A 82 -15.91 22.52 8.93
CA SER A 82 -15.62 23.47 10.02
C SER A 82 -15.35 24.83 9.37
N SER A 83 -16.41 25.58 9.09
CA SER A 83 -16.73 26.75 9.92
C SER A 83 -15.53 27.67 10.18
N SER A 84 -15.00 28.28 9.12
CA SER A 84 -14.43 29.62 9.19
C SER A 84 -15.23 30.50 8.22
N GLY A 85 -16.44 30.96 8.54
CA GLY A 85 -17.03 31.02 9.87
C GLY A 85 -16.36 32.06 10.78
N VAL A 86 -15.36 32.81 10.29
CA VAL A 86 -15.08 34.14 10.82
C VAL A 86 -15.87 35.13 9.98
N ASP A 87 -17.10 35.31 10.44
CA ASP A 87 -17.85 36.55 10.27
C ASP A 87 -16.90 37.70 10.65
N ASP A 88 -16.45 38.51 9.67
CA ASP A 88 -15.86 39.83 9.95
C ASP A 88 -16.95 40.89 9.74
N PRO A 89 -17.63 41.35 10.81
CA PRO A 89 -18.63 42.41 10.72
C PRO A 89 -18.02 43.82 10.75
N ARG A 90 -16.76 44.03 10.33
CA ARG A 90 -16.09 45.35 10.44
C ARG A 90 -16.02 46.17 9.16
N SER A 91 -16.87 45.89 8.16
CA SER A 91 -17.13 46.86 7.08
C SER A 91 -18.10 47.95 7.55
N GLY A 92 -17.64 48.73 8.53
CA GLY A 92 -18.36 49.82 9.14
C GLY A 92 -17.42 50.98 9.47
N ARG A 93 -17.50 52.00 8.62
CA ARG A 93 -17.39 53.43 8.98
C ARG A 93 -15.99 54.04 9.10
N GLY A 94 -15.70 54.96 8.17
CA GLY A 94 -14.60 55.92 8.21
C GLY A 94 -14.61 56.80 6.99
#